data_AF-A0A4R4XCQ6-F1
#
_entry.id   AF-A0A4R4XCQ6-F1
#
_cell.length_a   1.000
_cell.length_b   1.000
_cell.length_c   1.000
_cell.angle_alpha   90.00
_cell.angle_beta   90.00
_cell.angle_gamma   90.00
#
_symmetry.space_group_name_H-M   'P 1'
#
loop_
_entity.id
_entity.type
_entity.pdbx_description
1 polymer ?
#
loop_
_entity_poly.entity_id
_entity_poly.type
_entity_poly.pdbx_seq_one_letter_code
_entity_poly.pdbx_strand_id
1 'polypeptide(L)'
;MSNVEAYFKHGHGDDPLILTNADDADALIDAMLTESFNNSVAALYDLDRPSVEGAPDIPDHELRVAVDAKENVGGIRYSGGDHDDVTYVPGATSDRDEMFYVYMDHGEGWPKDSVVSIEQVRQAVREFVEGNGARPAGFEWREWPEEVS
;
A
#
# COMPACT_ATOMS: atom_id res chain seq x y z
N MET A 1 15.22 -6.83 -12.31
CA MET A 1 15.20 -6.53 -10.87
C MET A 1 14.26 -5.36 -10.78
N SER A 2 13.17 -5.52 -10.05
CA SER A 2 12.19 -4.45 -9.85
C SER A 2 12.83 -3.34 -9.02
N ASN A 3 12.46 -2.09 -9.30
CA ASN A 3 12.87 -0.92 -8.53
C ASN A 3 11.60 -0.23 -8.01
N VAL A 4 11.17 -0.61 -6.81
CA VAL A 4 9.97 -0.05 -6.19
C VAL A 4 10.36 1.05 -5.21
N GLU A 5 9.84 2.24 -5.43
CA GLU A 5 9.94 3.34 -4.47
C GLU A 5 8.83 3.22 -3.43
N ALA A 6 9.18 3.35 -2.15
CA ALA A 6 8.25 3.38 -1.04
C ALA A 6 8.34 4.69 -0.24
N TYR A 7 7.17 5.30 -0.07
CA TYR A 7 6.97 6.57 0.59
C TYR A 7 6.06 6.38 1.80
N PHE A 8 6.52 6.64 3.03
CA PHE A 8 5.66 6.53 4.24
C PHE A 8 5.88 7.65 5.27
N LYS A 9 6.88 8.52 5.08
CA LYS A 9 7.14 9.69 5.92
C LYS A 9 7.66 10.85 5.08
N HIS A 10 7.49 12.08 5.56
CA HIS A 10 7.85 13.31 4.82
C HIS A 10 9.27 13.30 4.22
N GLY A 11 10.25 12.72 4.92
CA GLY A 11 11.63 12.63 4.41
C GLY A 11 11.78 11.80 3.13
N HIS A 12 10.85 10.90 2.84
CA HIS A 12 10.90 10.05 1.65
C HIS A 12 10.48 10.78 0.37
N GLY A 13 9.90 11.98 0.47
CA GLY A 13 9.62 12.79 -0.73
C GLY A 13 10.89 13.15 -1.50
N ASP A 14 12.03 13.31 -0.80
CA ASP A 14 13.34 13.61 -1.40
C ASP A 14 14.25 12.38 -1.50
N ASP A 15 14.05 11.37 -0.64
CA ASP A 15 14.87 10.16 -0.51
C ASP A 15 13.98 8.92 -0.29
N PRO A 16 13.33 8.39 -1.34
CA PRO A 16 12.45 7.23 -1.21
C PRO A 16 13.22 5.98 -0.79
N LEU A 17 12.56 5.11 -0.03
CA LEU A 17 13.11 3.78 0.22
C LEU A 17 12.98 2.94 -1.06
N ILE A 18 14.10 2.40 -1.56
CA ILE A 18 14.09 1.55 -2.76
C ILE A 18 14.05 0.08 -2.36
N LEU A 19 13.04 -0.63 -2.86
CA LEU A 19 12.86 -2.06 -2.69
C LEU A 19 13.24 -2.76 -4.00
N THR A 20 14.11 -3.76 -3.88
CA THR A 20 14.64 -4.52 -5.03
C THR A 20 14.35 -6.02 -4.96
N ASN A 21 13.92 -6.50 -3.79
CA ASN A 21 13.70 -7.90 -3.50
C ASN A 21 12.71 -8.10 -2.32
N ALA A 22 12.38 -9.35 -2.03
CA ALA A 22 11.46 -9.72 -0.96
C ALA A 22 11.95 -9.36 0.46
N ASP A 23 13.27 -9.37 0.70
CA ASP A 23 13.81 -8.99 2.02
C ASP A 23 13.62 -7.48 2.26
N ASP A 24 13.77 -6.65 1.22
CA ASP A 24 13.48 -5.21 1.29
C ASP A 24 11.99 -4.94 1.59
N ALA A 25 11.09 -5.77 1.04
CA ALA A 25 9.66 -5.70 1.33
C ALA A 25 9.36 -5.97 2.81
N ASP A 26 10.02 -6.95 3.42
CA ASP A 26 9.88 -7.20 4.86
C ASP A 26 10.46 -6.09 5.71
N ALA A 27 11.62 -5.56 5.31
CA ALA A 27 12.28 -4.46 5.99
C ALA A 27 11.45 -3.17 5.96
N LEU A 28 10.72 -2.91 4.87
CA LEU A 28 9.75 -1.80 4.80
C LEU A 28 8.68 -1.94 5.89
N ILE A 29 8.04 -3.12 5.99
CA ILE A 29 6.97 -3.32 6.97
C ILE A 29 7.52 -3.26 8.40
N ASP A 30 8.71 -3.80 8.65
CA ASP A 30 9.40 -3.64 9.93
C ASP A 30 9.64 -2.16 10.26
N ALA A 31 10.09 -1.35 9.30
CA ALA A 31 10.30 0.07 9.50
C ALA A 31 8.99 0.79 9.83
N MET A 32 7.93 0.56 9.06
CA MET A 32 6.61 1.16 9.30
C MET A 32 6.04 0.82 10.68
N LEU A 33 6.23 -0.42 11.16
CA LEU A 33 5.77 -0.86 12.49
C LEU A 33 6.50 -0.15 13.64
N THR A 34 7.66 0.47 13.38
CA THR A 34 8.40 1.27 14.37
C THR A 34 8.07 2.77 14.32
N GLU A 35 7.32 3.21 13.32
CA GLU A 35 6.93 4.60 13.15
C GLU A 35 5.67 4.96 13.98
N SER A 36 5.41 6.25 14.10
CA SER A 36 4.14 6.72 14.67
C SER A 36 2.97 6.36 13.76
N PHE A 37 1.77 6.23 14.33
CA PHE A 37 0.56 5.99 13.54
C PHE A 37 0.30 7.08 12.48
N ASN A 38 0.86 8.28 12.62
CA ASN A 38 0.80 9.34 11.60
C ASN A 38 1.50 8.99 10.28
N ASN A 39 2.34 7.94 10.28
CA ASN A 39 3.07 7.39 9.14
C ASN A 39 2.69 5.92 8.89
N SER A 40 1.45 5.55 9.23
CA SER A 40 0.95 4.18 9.13
C SER A 40 0.73 3.68 7.71
N VAL A 41 0.71 4.56 6.70
CA VAL A 41 0.51 4.20 5.29
C VAL A 41 1.81 4.37 4.51
N ALA A 42 2.08 3.43 3.61
CA ALA A 42 3.08 3.55 2.56
C ALA A 42 2.42 3.55 1.18
N ALA A 43 2.87 4.44 0.30
CA ALA A 43 2.59 4.41 -1.13
C ALA A 43 3.80 3.83 -1.87
N LEU A 44 3.56 2.87 -2.77
CA LEU A 44 4.58 2.14 -3.50
C LEU A 44 4.34 2.22 -5.01
N TYR A 45 5.41 2.48 -5.76
CA TYR A 45 5.42 2.61 -7.21
C TYR A 45 6.62 1.87 -7.80
N ASP A 46 6.40 1.00 -8.79
CA ASP A 46 7.47 0.37 -9.56
C ASP A 46 7.94 1.32 -10.69
N LEU A 47 9.23 1.66 -10.67
CA LEU A 47 9.85 2.60 -11.61
C LEU A 47 10.05 2.02 -13.02
N ASP A 48 9.96 0.71 -13.18
CA ASP A 48 10.10 0.04 -14.48
C ASP A 48 8.75 -0.06 -15.22
N ARG A 49 7.64 0.35 -14.58
CA ARG A 49 6.31 0.42 -15.21
C ARG A 49 6.12 1.72 -16.02
N PRO A 50 5.28 1.69 -17.07
CA PRO A 50 4.97 2.87 -17.85
C PRO A 50 4.17 3.89 -17.03
N SER A 51 4.30 5.16 -17.38
CA SER A 51 3.40 6.21 -16.89
C SER A 51 2.05 6.14 -17.62
N VAL A 52 1.04 6.84 -17.10
CA VAL A 52 -0.26 7.01 -17.75
C VAL A 52 -0.08 7.56 -19.17
N GLU A 53 -0.83 7.01 -20.14
CA GLU A 53 -0.78 7.47 -21.54
C GLU A 53 -1.09 8.97 -21.64
N GLY A 54 -0.15 9.73 -22.20
CA GLY A 54 -0.28 11.19 -22.32
C GLY A 54 0.13 11.99 -21.08
N ALA A 55 0.55 11.34 -19.99
CA ALA A 55 1.03 11.97 -18.76
C ALA A 55 2.30 11.28 -18.22
N PRO A 56 3.49 11.61 -18.78
CA PRO A 56 4.75 10.89 -18.52
C PRO A 56 5.24 10.97 -17.07
N ASP A 57 4.76 11.92 -16.28
CA ASP A 57 5.16 12.11 -14.87
C ASP A 57 4.14 11.52 -13.88
N ILE A 58 3.10 10.82 -14.37
CA ILE A 58 2.05 10.22 -13.54
C ILE A 58 2.19 8.69 -13.61
N PRO A 59 2.53 8.01 -12.50
CA PRO A 59 2.55 6.55 -12.44
C PRO A 59 1.21 5.95 -12.89
N ASP A 60 1.24 4.88 -13.68
CA ASP A 60 0.02 4.18 -14.10
C ASP A 60 -0.65 3.42 -12.96
N HIS A 61 0.09 3.06 -11.91
CA HIS A 61 -0.33 2.19 -10.82
C HIS A 61 0.11 2.72 -9.45
N GLU A 62 -0.48 2.21 -8.38
CA GLU A 62 -0.06 2.46 -6.99
C GLU A 62 -0.46 1.25 -6.13
N LEU A 63 0.47 0.73 -5.34
CA LEU A 63 0.13 -0.11 -4.18
C LEU A 63 0.20 0.76 -2.93
N ARG A 64 -0.87 0.79 -2.14
CA ARG A 64 -0.86 1.31 -0.78
C ARG A 64 -1.01 0.21 0.23
N VAL A 65 -0.17 0.24 1.25
CA VAL A 65 -0.28 -0.62 2.42
C VAL A 65 -0.37 0.22 3.68
N ALA A 66 -1.14 -0.25 4.64
CA ALA A 66 -1.26 0.37 5.95
C ALA A 66 -0.89 -0.61 7.06
N VAL A 67 -0.38 -0.11 8.18
CA VAL A 67 -0.05 -0.89 9.37
C VAL A 67 -0.56 -0.22 10.66
N ASP A 68 -1.10 -1.02 11.57
CA ASP A 68 -1.35 -0.66 12.97
C ASP A 68 -0.52 -1.59 13.85
N ALA A 69 0.60 -1.07 14.36
CA ALA A 69 1.52 -1.85 15.19
C ALA A 69 0.90 -2.32 16.52
N LYS A 70 -0.09 -1.59 17.03
CA LYS A 70 -0.73 -1.92 18.31
C LYS A 70 -1.70 -3.08 18.16
N GLU A 71 -2.51 -3.05 17.11
CA GLU A 71 -3.51 -4.09 16.83
C GLU A 71 -2.93 -5.24 15.99
N ASN A 72 -1.70 -5.09 15.47
CA ASN A 72 -1.00 -6.04 14.60
C ASN A 72 -1.81 -6.43 13.34
N VAL A 73 -2.37 -5.40 12.70
CA VAL A 73 -3.19 -5.50 11.48
C VAL A 73 -2.80 -4.41 10.49
N GLY A 74 -3.36 -4.47 9.29
CA GLY A 74 -3.13 -3.48 8.25
C GLY A 74 -4.24 -3.42 7.23
N GLY A 75 -3.93 -2.78 6.10
CA GLY A 75 -4.81 -2.66 4.94
C GLY A 75 -3.99 -2.74 3.66
N ILE A 76 -4.60 -3.22 2.57
CA ILE A 76 -3.97 -3.30 1.25
C ILE A 76 -4.94 -2.70 0.23
N ARG A 77 -4.45 -1.71 -0.53
CA ARG A 77 -5.16 -1.03 -1.62
C ARG A 77 -4.28 -1.01 -2.86
N TYR A 78 -4.88 -1.21 -4.02
CA TYR A 78 -4.21 -1.11 -5.29
C TYR A 78 -5.08 -0.32 -6.27
N SER A 79 -4.48 0.59 -7.02
CA SER A 79 -5.18 1.36 -8.05
C SER A 79 -4.36 1.43 -9.33
N GLY A 80 -5.04 1.39 -10.48
CA GLY A 80 -4.42 1.59 -11.79
C GLY A 80 -3.68 0.37 -12.35
N GLY A 81 -2.70 0.62 -13.22
CA GLY A 81 -1.95 -0.37 -13.96
C GLY A 81 -2.83 -1.10 -14.95
N ASP A 82 -2.88 -2.43 -14.85
CA ASP A 82 -3.67 -3.27 -15.76
C ASP A 82 -5.18 -3.25 -15.43
N HIS A 83 -5.59 -2.45 -14.44
CA HIS A 83 -6.96 -2.31 -13.93
C HIS A 83 -7.31 -0.83 -13.75
N ASP A 84 -8.44 -0.38 -14.29
CA ASP A 84 -8.87 1.03 -14.14
C ASP A 84 -9.47 1.35 -12.76
N ASP A 85 -9.79 0.32 -11.96
CA ASP A 85 -10.51 0.46 -10.70
C ASP A 85 -9.56 0.59 -9.49
N VAL A 86 -9.99 1.37 -8.49
CA VAL A 86 -9.41 1.33 -7.15
C VAL A 86 -9.95 0.10 -6.43
N THR A 87 -9.06 -0.76 -5.94
CA THR A 87 -9.44 -2.01 -5.27
C THR A 87 -8.72 -2.18 -3.94
N TYR A 88 -9.29 -2.98 -3.06
CA TYR A 88 -8.68 -3.35 -1.77
C TYR A 88 -8.85 -4.84 -1.48
N VAL A 89 -8.08 -5.33 -0.51
CA VAL A 89 -8.19 -6.68 0.02
C VAL A 89 -9.15 -6.69 1.22
N PRO A 90 -10.30 -7.39 1.14
CA PRO A 90 -11.18 -7.54 2.30
C PRO A 90 -10.61 -8.54 3.32
N GLY A 91 -10.95 -8.34 4.57
CA GLY A 91 -10.55 -9.18 5.70
C GLY A 91 -11.58 -9.11 6.84
N ALA A 92 -11.11 -8.84 8.05
CA ALA A 92 -11.97 -8.66 9.21
C ALA A 92 -12.69 -7.29 9.16
N THR A 93 -13.90 -7.25 9.73
CA THR A 93 -14.62 -5.99 9.94
C THR A 93 -14.14 -5.32 11.23
N SER A 94 -13.69 -4.08 11.12
CA SER A 94 -13.33 -3.23 12.25
C SER A 94 -14.57 -2.85 13.07
N ASP A 95 -14.43 -2.93 14.39
CA ASP A 95 -15.45 -2.44 15.34
C ASP A 95 -15.43 -0.92 15.50
N ARG A 96 -14.44 -0.22 14.92
CA ARG A 96 -14.35 1.25 14.96
C ARG A 96 -15.53 1.86 14.20
N ASP A 97 -16.08 2.99 14.69
CA ASP A 97 -17.15 3.71 13.98
C ASP A 97 -16.68 4.12 12.58
N GLU A 98 -15.48 4.68 12.50
CA GLU A 98 -14.75 5.01 11.27
C GLU A 98 -13.42 4.25 11.23
N MET A 99 -13.09 3.69 10.07
CA MET A 99 -11.81 3.03 9.85
C MET A 99 -10.93 3.97 9.02
N PHE A 100 -9.73 4.26 9.54
CA PHE A 100 -8.78 5.14 8.87
C PHE A 100 -7.35 4.73 9.20
N TYR A 101 -6.45 5.11 8.32
CA TYR A 101 -5.00 5.12 8.55
C TYR A 101 -4.48 6.52 8.18
N VAL A 102 -3.25 6.83 8.57
CA VAL A 102 -2.64 8.14 8.33
C VAL A 102 -1.42 8.01 7.43
N TYR A 103 -1.46 8.73 6.32
CA TYR A 103 -0.37 8.89 5.37
C TYR A 103 0.29 10.26 5.57
N MET A 104 1.49 10.30 6.15
CA MET A 104 2.26 11.53 6.37
C MET A 104 1.44 12.67 7.02
N ASP A 105 0.84 12.38 8.18
CA ASP A 105 -0.07 13.26 8.93
C ASP A 105 -1.44 13.55 8.28
N HIS A 106 -1.73 12.99 7.10
CA HIS A 106 -3.04 13.06 6.46
C HIS A 106 -3.85 11.78 6.71
N GLY A 107 -4.95 11.91 7.44
CA GLY A 107 -5.87 10.80 7.68
C GLY A 107 -6.65 10.44 6.41
N GLU A 108 -6.74 9.16 6.10
CA GLU A 108 -7.45 8.62 4.94
C GLU A 108 -8.47 7.59 5.42
N GLY A 109 -9.70 7.66 4.94
CA GLY A 109 -10.73 6.67 5.24
C GLY A 109 -10.41 5.34 4.55
N TRP A 110 -10.74 4.23 5.21
CA TRP A 110 -10.61 2.88 4.68
C TRP A 110 -11.91 2.09 4.87
N PRO A 111 -12.23 1.13 4.00
CA PRO A 111 -13.39 0.27 4.19
C PRO A 111 -13.30 -0.46 5.53
N LYS A 112 -14.42 -0.56 6.27
CA LYS A 112 -14.40 -1.22 7.59
C LYS A 112 -14.01 -2.68 7.50
N ASP A 113 -14.26 -3.35 6.39
CA ASP A 113 -13.90 -4.74 6.12
C ASP A 113 -12.54 -4.89 5.43
N SER A 114 -11.66 -3.88 5.45
CA SER A 114 -10.31 -3.94 4.88
C SER A 114 -9.21 -4.42 5.83
N VAL A 115 -9.56 -4.86 7.05
CA VAL A 115 -8.58 -5.21 8.08
C VAL A 115 -7.95 -6.58 7.78
N VAL A 116 -6.68 -6.56 7.40
CA VAL A 116 -5.88 -7.77 7.12
C VAL A 116 -4.78 -7.97 8.15
N SER A 117 -4.20 -9.16 8.23
CA SER A 117 -3.03 -9.41 9.09
C SER A 117 -1.77 -8.74 8.55
N ILE A 118 -0.80 -8.42 9.42
CA ILE A 118 0.52 -7.91 8.98
C ILE A 118 1.23 -8.88 8.03
N GLU A 119 1.06 -10.19 8.20
CA GLU A 119 1.64 -11.19 7.29
C GLU A 119 1.06 -11.08 5.87
N GLN A 120 -0.23 -10.78 5.75
CA GLN A 120 -0.84 -10.49 4.44
C GLN A 120 -0.30 -9.19 3.85
N VAL A 121 -0.05 -8.16 4.67
CA VAL A 121 0.59 -6.93 4.21
C VAL A 121 1.99 -7.21 3.66
N ARG A 122 2.82 -7.97 4.39
CA ARG A 122 4.15 -8.41 3.93
C ARG A 122 4.07 -9.17 2.61
N GLN A 123 3.15 -10.14 2.53
CA GLN A 123 2.94 -10.92 1.30
C GLN A 123 2.59 -10.01 0.12
N ALA A 124 1.70 -9.03 0.30
CA ALA A 124 1.30 -8.11 -0.76
C ALA A 124 2.49 -7.28 -1.29
N VAL A 125 3.33 -6.75 -0.39
CA VAL A 125 4.52 -5.98 -0.83
C VAL A 125 5.52 -6.88 -1.55
N ARG A 126 5.77 -8.10 -1.05
CA ARG A 126 6.66 -9.06 -1.74
C ARG A 126 6.16 -9.38 -3.14
N GLU A 127 4.88 -9.74 -3.27
CA GLU A 127 4.28 -10.06 -4.57
C GLU A 127 4.30 -8.87 -5.53
N PHE A 128 4.16 -7.65 -5.03
CA PHE A 128 4.25 -6.44 -5.84
C PHE A 128 5.67 -6.20 -6.37
N VAL A 129 6.70 -6.35 -5.51
CA VAL A 129 8.11 -6.24 -5.90
C VAL A 129 8.50 -7.36 -6.89
N GLU A 130 8.13 -8.60 -6.61
CA GLU A 130 8.43 -9.75 -7.49
C GLU A 130 7.64 -9.69 -8.80
N GLY A 131 6.45 -9.09 -8.77
CA GLY A 131 5.54 -8.91 -9.90
C GLY A 131 5.84 -7.71 -10.80
N ASN A 132 6.91 -6.95 -10.53
CA ASN A 132 7.24 -5.70 -11.22
C ASN A 132 6.07 -4.71 -11.22
N GLY A 133 5.51 -4.43 -10.04
CA GLY A 133 4.43 -3.47 -9.85
C GLY A 133 3.03 -3.98 -10.24
N ALA A 134 2.89 -5.24 -10.64
CA ALA A 134 1.59 -5.84 -10.89
C ALA A 134 0.78 -5.99 -9.59
N ARG A 135 -0.56 -5.94 -9.71
CA ARG A 135 -1.46 -6.18 -8.57
C ARG A 135 -1.17 -7.56 -7.94
N PRO A 136 -0.93 -7.63 -6.62
CA PRO A 136 -0.67 -8.90 -5.93
C PRO A 136 -1.76 -9.96 -6.21
N ALA A 137 -1.33 -11.15 -6.61
CA ALA A 137 -2.20 -12.22 -7.11
C ALA A 137 -2.72 -13.16 -6.00
N GLY A 138 -2.11 -13.14 -4.81
CA GLY A 138 -2.45 -13.98 -3.66
C GLY A 138 -3.73 -13.58 -2.91
N PHE A 139 -4.53 -12.65 -3.46
CA PHE A 139 -5.66 -12.05 -2.77
C PHE A 139 -6.93 -12.02 -3.60
N GLU A 140 -8.06 -12.10 -2.92
CA GLU A 140 -9.33 -11.65 -3.47
C GLU A 140 -9.39 -10.13 -3.36
N TRP A 141 -9.83 -9.46 -4.43
CA TRP A 141 -9.92 -8.00 -4.49
C TRP A 141 -11.37 -7.57 -4.60
N ARG A 142 -11.71 -6.46 -3.94
CA ARG A 142 -13.00 -5.77 -4.07
C ARG A 142 -12.80 -4.35 -4.53
N GLU A 143 -13.76 -3.83 -5.27
CA GLU A 143 -13.82 -2.41 -5.63
C GLU A 143 -13.91 -1.54 -4.38
N TRP A 144 -13.19 -0.42 -4.39
CA TRP A 144 -13.23 0.56 -3.33
C TRP A 144 -14.63 1.18 -3.22
N PRO A 145 -15.27 1.18 -2.04
CA PRO A 145 -16.61 1.74 -1.89
C PRO A 145 -16.63 3.26 -2.11
N GLU A 146 -17.61 3.77 -2.84
CA GLU A 146 -17.77 5.21 -3.12
C GLU A 146 -17.96 6.07 -1.86
N GLU A 147 -18.44 5.46 -0.76
CA GLU A 147 -18.74 6.13 0.51
C GLU A 147 -17.49 6.35 1.38
N VAL A 148 -16.33 5.84 0.98
CA VAL A 148 -15.07 5.91 1.74
C VAL A 148 -14.10 6.87 1.04
N SER A 149 -13.85 8.02 1.68
CA SER A 149 -12.92 9.08 1.22
C SER A 149 -11.62 9.14 2.02
#